data_AF-A0A3C0JMI8-F1
#
_entry.id   AF-A0A3C0JMI8-F1
#
_cell.length_a   1.000
_cell.length_b   1.000
_cell.length_c   1.000
_cell.angle_alpha   90.00
_cell.angle_beta   90.00
_cell.angle_gamma   90.00
#
_symmetry.space_group_name_H-M   'P 1'
#
loop_
_entity.id
_entity.type
_entity.pdbx_description
1 polymer ?
#
loop_
_entity_poly.entity_id
_entity_poly.type
_entity_poly.pdbx_seq_one_letter_code
_entity_poly.pdbx_strand_id
1 'polypeptide(L)' 'SSEIYGGLGSTWDYGPLGVELKRHVKEAWWRSVVLDRDDMVGLDAAILMHPQVWVASGHVENFTDPLV' A
#
# COMPACT_ATOMS: atom_id res chain seq x y z
N SER A 1 3.99 15.67 -2.50
CA SER A 1 5.33 15.27 -2.94
C SER A 1 5.76 16.24 -4.04
N SER A 2 7.06 16.48 -4.22
CA SER A 2 7.58 17.43 -5.22
C SER A 2 7.03 18.86 -5.09
N GLU A 3 6.79 19.33 -3.86
CA GLU A 3 6.13 20.62 -3.57
C GLU A 3 6.77 21.82 -4.28
N ILE A 4 8.10 21.92 -4.26
CA ILE A 4 8.85 23.01 -4.90
C ILE A 4 8.78 23.00 -6.44
N TYR A 5 8.23 21.95 -7.05
CA TYR A 5 8.06 21.79 -8.49
C TYR A 5 6.58 21.85 -8.93
N GLY A 6 5.70 22.37 -8.08
CA GLY A 6 4.25 22.47 -8.36
C GLY A 6 3.42 21.31 -7.81
N GLY A 7 4.06 20.35 -7.14
CA GLY A 7 3.40 19.23 -6.51
C GLY A 7 2.91 18.16 -7.49
N LEU A 8 2.57 17.00 -6.95
CA LEU A 8 1.90 15.93 -7.66
C LEU A 8 0.63 15.56 -6.90
N GLY A 9 -0.52 15.72 -7.55
CA GLY A 9 -1.83 15.48 -6.96
C GLY A 9 -1.92 14.11 -6.31
N SER A 10 -2.55 14.04 -5.14
CA SER A 10 -2.75 12.79 -4.39
C SER A 10 -1.47 12.06 -3.96
N THR A 11 -0.32 12.75 -3.88
CA THR A 11 0.94 12.18 -3.38
C THR A 11 1.60 13.05 -2.31
N TRP A 12 2.19 12.43 -1.28
CA TRP A 12 2.78 13.12 -0.12
C TRP A 12 4.07 12.43 0.35
N ASP A 13 5.02 13.24 0.85
CA ASP A 13 6.26 12.76 1.46
C ASP A 13 6.12 12.84 2.99
N TYR A 14 6.55 11.80 3.70
CA TYR A 14 6.48 11.78 5.17
C TYR A 14 7.75 12.42 5.75
N GLY A 15 7.58 13.50 6.51
CA GLY A 15 8.66 14.15 7.27
C GLY A 15 9.11 13.34 8.51
N PRO A 16 10.04 13.88 9.33
CA PRO A 16 10.68 13.13 10.42
C PRO A 16 9.73 12.45 11.41
N LEU A 17 8.69 13.16 11.87
CA LEU A 17 7.69 12.56 12.77
C LEU A 17 6.75 11.59 12.04
N GLY A 18 6.48 11.86 10.76
CA GLY A 18 5.57 11.05 9.94
C GLY A 18 6.14 9.69 9.60
N VAL A 19 7.44 9.60 9.30
CA VAL A 19 8.10 8.32 9.00
C VAL A 19 8.13 7.41 10.23
N GLU A 20 8.43 7.98 11.40
CA GLU A 20 8.44 7.25 12.67
C GLU A 20 7.05 6.74 13.03
N LEU A 21 6.03 7.60 12.94
CA LEU A 21 4.65 7.19 13.21
C LEU A 21 4.19 6.09 12.25
N LYS A 22 4.41 6.26 10.94
CA LYS A 22 4.04 5.26 9.93
C LYS A 22 4.70 3.90 10.21
N ARG A 23 5.99 3.90 10.59
CA ARG A 23 6.72 2.69 10.96
C ARG A 23 6.09 2.01 12.17
N HIS A 24 5.88 2.75 13.26
CA HIS A 24 5.33 2.17 14.49
C HIS A 24 3.92 1.60 14.30
N VAL A 25 3.08 2.24 13.48
CA VAL A 25 1.74 1.70 13.14
C VAL A 25 1.87 0.37 12.39
N LYS A 26 2.76 0.29 11.39
CA LYS A 26 2.98 -0.96 10.64
C LYS A 26 3.52 -2.08 11.55
N GLU A 27 4.46 -1.78 12.43
CA GLU A 27 5.05 -2.74 13.37
C GLU A 27 4.03 -3.26 14.39
N ALA A 28 3.22 -2.37 14.97
CA ALA A 28 2.16 -2.74 15.90
C ALA A 28 1.12 -3.66 15.23
N TRP A 29 0.72 -3.34 13.99
CA TRP A 29 -0.18 -4.19 13.21
C TRP A 29 0.46 -5.56 12.92
N TRP A 30 1.70 -5.58 12.43
CA TRP A 30 2.40 -6.83 12.11
C TRP A 30 2.51 -7.76 13.31
N ARG A 31 2.86 -7.20 14.48
CA ARG A 31 2.94 -7.98 15.72
C ARG A 31 1.59 -8.60 16.07
N SER A 32 0.54 -7.78 16.16
CA SER A 32 -0.78 -8.24 16.62
C SER A 32 -1.49 -9.18 15.65
N VAL A 33 -1.31 -9.00 14.33
CA VAL A 33 -2.03 -9.77 13.32
C VAL A 33 -1.22 -10.95 12.80
N VAL A 34 0.11 -10.86 12.75
CA VAL A 34 0.95 -11.91 12.17
C VAL A 34 1.72 -12.68 13.23
N LEU A 35 2.38 -12.00 14.18
CA LEU A 35 3.26 -12.69 15.14
C LEU A 35 2.52 -13.28 16.34
N ASP A 36 1.50 -12.59 16.85
CA ASP A 36 0.75 -13.00 18.04
C ASP A 36 -0.36 -14.02 17.73
N ARG A 37 -0.50 -14.44 16.46
CA ARG A 37 -1.51 -15.39 15.98
C ARG A 37 -0.85 -16.64 15.40
N ASP A 38 -1.35 -17.81 15.78
CA ASP A 38 -0.81 -19.10 15.32
C ASP A 38 -1.27 -19.49 13.90
N ASP A 39 -2.21 -18.75 13.30
CA ASP A 39 -2.85 -19.06 12.02
C ASP A 39 -2.43 -18.15 10.86
N MET A 40 -1.39 -17.34 11.05
CA MET A 40 -0.96 -16.32 10.08
C MET A 40 0.51 -16.50 9.69
N VAL A 41 0.83 -16.18 8.43
CA VAL A 41 2.19 -16.26 7.88
C VAL A 41 2.55 -14.96 7.17
N GLY A 42 3.75 -14.45 7.43
CA GLY A 42 4.27 -13.27 6.76
C GLY A 42 4.69 -13.53 5.32
N LEU A 43 4.39 -12.60 4.42
CA LEU A 43 4.78 -12.62 3.01
C LEU A 43 5.15 -11.20 2.57
N ASP A 44 6.18 -11.08 1.72
CA ASP A 44 6.52 -9.85 1.00
C ASP A 44 6.60 -10.16 -0.50
N ALA A 45 5.83 -9.44 -1.31
CA ALA A 45 5.63 -9.72 -2.73
C ALA A 45 6.05 -8.53 -3.61
N ALA A 46 6.42 -8.82 -4.86
CA ALA A 46 6.74 -7.77 -5.83
C ALA A 46 5.51 -6.93 -6.20
N ILE A 47 5.71 -5.62 -6.41
CA ILE A 47 4.65 -4.68 -6.84
C ILE A 47 4.23 -4.96 -8.30
N LEU A 48 5.19 -5.23 -9.18
CA LEU A 48 4.91 -5.55 -10.59
C LEU A 48 4.57 -7.02 -10.74
N MET A 49 3.42 -7.30 -11.35
CA MET A 49 2.89 -8.66 -11.52
C MET A 49 2.57 -8.94 -12.99
N HIS A 50 2.56 -10.22 -13.36
CA HIS A 50 2.15 -10.66 -14.69
C HIS A 50 0.69 -10.20 -14.99
N PRO A 51 0.38 -9.63 -16.17
CA PRO A 51 -0.92 -9.03 -16.47
C PRO A 51 -2.13 -9.95 -16.23
N GLN A 52 -1.96 -11.25 -16.47
CA GLN A 52 -3.02 -12.25 -16.26
C GLN A 52 -3.52 -12.33 -14.81
N VAL A 53 -2.71 -11.94 -13.81
CA VAL A 53 -3.15 -11.85 -12.40
C VAL A 53 -4.23 -10.78 -12.22
N TRP A 54 -4.11 -9.65 -12.92
CA TRP A 54 -5.07 -8.55 -12.88
C TRP A 54 -6.37 -8.90 -13.62
N VAL A 55 -6.27 -9.70 -14.68
CA VAL A 55 -7.44 -10.25 -15.37
C VAL A 55 -8.16 -11.26 -14.47
N ALA A 56 -7.43 -12.24 -13.93
CA ALA A 56 -8.01 -13.29 -13.10
C ALA A 56 -8.65 -12.77 -11.81
N SER A 57 -8.11 -11.68 -11.23
CA SER A 57 -8.70 -11.01 -10.07
C SER A 57 -9.85 -10.06 -10.41
N GLY A 58 -10.16 -9.85 -11.69
CA GLY A 58 -11.23 -8.97 -12.15
C GLY A 58 -10.92 -7.48 -12.12
N HIS A 59 -9.71 -7.07 -11.71
CA HIS A 59 -9.34 -5.64 -11.63
C HIS A 59 -9.40 -4.94 -12.99
N VAL A 60 -9.03 -5.64 -14.07
CA VAL A 60 -9.07 -5.07 -15.43
C VAL A 60 -10.48 -4.68 -15.85
N GLU A 61 -11.49 -5.44 -15.44
CA GLU A 61 -12.88 -5.19 -15.83
C GLU A 61 -13.60 -4.23 -14.85
N ASN A 62 -13.28 -4.30 -13.56
CA ASN A 62 -14.13 -3.71 -12.51
C ASN A 62 -13.51 -2.51 -11.79
N PHE A 63 -12.20 -2.23 -11.93
CA PHE A 63 -11.56 -1.12 -11.23
C PHE A 63 -11.71 0.20 -12.01
N THR A 64 -12.93 0.70 -12.11
CA THR A 64 -13.27 1.93 -12.85
C THR A 64 -14.18 2.85 -12.04
N ASP A 65 -13.81 4.12 -11.92
CA ASP A 65 -14.68 5.17 -11.42
C ASP A 65 -15.32 5.93 -12.62
N PRO A 66 -16.65 6.09 -12.70
CA PRO A 66 -17.30 6.82 -13.78
C PRO A 66 -16.82 8.28 -13.84
N LEU A 67 -16.40 8.71 -15.02
CA LEU A 67 -16.16 10.13 -15.32
C LEU A 67 -17.49 10.75 -15.76
N VAL A 68 -17.99 11.72 -14.99
CA VAL A 68 -19.16 12.55 -15.33
C VAL A 68 -18.73 13.95 -15.75
#